data_AF-A0A1X7T2S8-F1
#
_entry.id   AF-A0A1X7T2S8-F1
#
_cell.length_a   1.000
_cell.length_b   1.000
_cell.length_c   1.000
_cell.angle_alpha   90.00
_cell.angle_beta   90.00
_cell.angle_gamma   90.00
#
_symmetry.space_group_name_H-M   'P 1'
#
loop_
_entity.id
_entity.type
_entity.pdbx_description
1 polymer ?
#
loop_
_entity_poly.entity_id
_entity_poly.type
_entity_poly.pdbx_seq_one_letter_code
_entity_poly.pdbx_strand_id
1 'polypeptide(L)'
;MLDSVRHGCLTDETIDTLKSRVFKVSIQEKYKELESEGTNPPVCLFSKVDTCQKINQLMLESLETEKIQLACVDVVDESGSTAKFDKNKKKIRETKRSTKQNGWFRNCIVFSSRL
;
A
#
# COMPACT_ATOMS: atom_id res chain seq x y z
N MET A 1 8.67 27.33 5.78
CA MET A 1 9.16 26.34 4.79
C MET A 1 8.02 25.65 4.03
N LEU A 2 7.30 24.68 4.60
CA LEU A 2 6.23 23.96 3.87
C LEU A 2 5.09 24.86 3.39
N ASP A 3 4.79 25.91 4.15
CA ASP A 3 3.84 26.94 3.75
C ASP A 3 4.25 27.64 2.44
N SER A 4 5.53 27.98 2.32
CA SER A 4 6.11 28.59 1.12
C SER A 4 6.08 27.64 -0.08
N VAL A 5 6.36 26.34 0.14
CA VAL A 5 6.22 25.28 -0.88
C VAL A 5 4.77 25.22 -1.40
N ARG A 6 3.78 25.26 -0.51
CA ARG A 6 2.36 25.21 -0.86
C ARG A 6 1.94 26.39 -1.75
N HIS A 7 2.49 27.57 -1.52
CA HIS A 7 2.21 28.78 -2.31
C HIS A 7 3.11 28.94 -3.54
N GLY A 8 4.04 28.01 -3.80
CA GLY A 8 4.97 28.08 -4.93
C GLY A 8 6.10 29.10 -4.76
N CYS A 9 6.31 29.63 -3.56
CA CYS A 9 7.39 30.58 -3.26
C CYS A 9 8.59 29.82 -2.68
N LEU A 10 9.43 29.26 -3.55
CA LEU A 10 10.61 28.50 -3.15
C LEU A 10 11.83 29.43 -3.07
N THR A 11 12.43 29.53 -1.89
CA THR A 11 13.75 30.15 -1.69
C THR A 11 14.86 29.11 -1.84
N ASP A 12 16.09 29.55 -2.11
CA ASP A 12 17.25 28.67 -2.18
C ASP A 12 17.44 27.86 -0.89
N GLU A 13 17.25 28.49 0.27
CA GLU A 13 17.26 27.81 1.59
C GLU A 13 16.22 26.68 1.68
N THR A 14 15.01 26.90 1.15
CA THR A 14 13.95 25.88 1.14
C THR A 14 14.34 24.71 0.24
N ILE A 15 14.91 25.00 -0.93
CA ILE A 15 15.38 23.99 -1.88
C ILE A 15 16.50 23.17 -1.26
N ASP A 16 17.49 23.81 -0.65
CA ASP A 16 18.63 23.13 -0.03
C ASP A 16 18.22 22.29 1.17
N THR A 17 17.27 22.77 1.97
CA THR A 17 16.68 22.00 3.07
C THR A 17 15.94 20.75 2.57
N LEU A 18 15.24 20.84 1.44
CA LEU A 18 14.59 19.67 0.86
C LEU A 18 15.60 18.70 0.24
N LYS A 19 16.62 19.22 -0.47
CA LYS A 19 17.68 18.42 -1.08
C LYS A 19 18.51 17.66 -0.03
N SER A 20 18.79 18.26 1.12
CA SER A 20 19.54 17.58 2.20
C SER A 20 18.78 16.40 2.82
N ARG A 21 17.44 16.39 2.70
CA ARG A 21 16.57 15.28 3.12
C ARG A 21 16.41 14.20 2.05
N VAL A 22 16.96 14.38 0.85
CA VAL A 22 16.94 13.36 -0.19
C VAL A 22 18.01 12.31 0.11
N PHE A 23 17.57 11.08 0.33
CA PHE A 23 18.47 9.95 0.52
C PHE A 23 18.95 9.40 -0.82
N LYS A 24 20.24 9.03 -0.90
CA LYS A 24 20.85 8.39 -2.09
C LYS A 24 20.94 6.85 -1.96
N VAL A 25 20.29 6.28 -0.96
CA VAL A 25 20.25 4.83 -0.72
C VAL A 25 18.99 4.21 -1.33
N SER A 26 18.94 2.87 -1.39
CA SER A 26 17.72 2.20 -1.84
C SER A 26 16.58 2.40 -0.83
N ILE A 27 15.34 2.29 -1.31
CA ILE A 27 14.15 2.43 -0.44
C ILE A 27 14.15 1.35 0.66
N GLN A 28 14.57 0.12 0.35
CA GLN A 28 14.60 -0.99 1.31
C GLN A 28 15.59 -0.74 2.45
N GLU A 29 16.81 -0.33 2.12
CA GLU A 29 17.84 -0.02 3.11
C GLU A 29 17.36 1.13 4.01
N LYS A 30 16.83 2.20 3.40
CA LYS A 30 16.36 3.34 4.18
C LYS A 30 15.17 3.01 5.07
N TYR A 31 14.26 2.16 4.58
CA TYR A 31 13.12 1.71 5.36
C TYR A 31 13.57 0.97 6.62
N LYS A 32 14.50 0.01 6.49
CA LYS A 32 15.04 -0.75 7.64
C LYS A 32 15.78 0.13 8.62
N GLU A 33 16.56 1.09 8.12
CA GLU A 33 17.25 2.09 8.96
C GLU A 33 16.23 2.87 9.80
N LEU A 34 15.19 3.43 9.17
CA LEU A 34 14.15 4.19 9.86
C LEU A 34 13.29 3.34 10.81
N GLU A 35 13.03 2.08 10.44
CA GLU A 35 12.35 1.13 11.31
C GLU A 35 13.18 0.80 12.55
N SER A 36 14.51 0.77 12.44
CA SER A 36 15.41 0.54 13.59
C SER A 36 15.54 1.74 14.53
N GLU A 37 15.29 2.96 14.03
CA GLU A 37 15.37 4.21 14.82
C GLU A 37 14.07 4.53 15.56
N GLY A 38 12.93 3.96 15.14
CA GLY A 38 11.60 4.32 15.60
C GLY A 38 10.81 3.17 16.23
N THR A 39 9.67 3.50 16.83
CA THR A 39 8.70 2.51 17.36
C THR A 39 7.61 2.15 16.34
N ASN A 40 7.45 2.95 15.28
CA ASN A 40 6.42 2.77 14.26
C ASN A 40 7.06 2.56 12.89
N PRO A 41 6.54 1.62 12.07
CA PRO A 41 7.03 1.43 10.71
C PRO A 41 6.90 2.71 9.87
N PRO A 42 7.91 3.05 9.05
CA PRO A 42 7.85 4.23 8.20
C PRO A 42 6.80 4.09 7.09
N VAL A 43 6.26 5.22 6.64
CA VAL A 43 5.27 5.27 5.54
C VAL A 43 5.92 5.85 4.29
N CYS A 44 5.75 5.16 3.15
CA CYS A 44 6.21 5.63 1.84
C CYS A 44 5.04 6.12 0.99
N LEU A 45 5.18 7.30 0.38
CA LEU A 45 4.20 7.89 -0.51
C LEU A 45 4.73 7.90 -1.95
N PHE A 46 3.91 7.45 -2.89
CA PHE A 46 4.26 7.40 -4.31
C PHE A 46 3.19 8.09 -5.15
N SER A 47 3.60 8.76 -6.22
CA SER A 47 2.69 9.47 -7.13
C SER A 47 1.87 8.52 -8.00
N LYS A 48 2.35 7.29 -8.24
CA LYS A 48 1.68 6.31 -9.10
C LYS A 48 1.42 4.99 -8.37
N VAL A 49 0.27 4.41 -8.67
CA VAL A 49 -0.19 3.14 -8.10
C VAL A 49 0.72 1.98 -8.47
N ASP A 50 1.24 1.93 -9.70
CA ASP A 50 2.15 0.86 -10.16
C ASP A 50 3.45 0.82 -9.34
N THR A 51 3.97 1.99 -8.98
CA THR A 51 5.17 2.14 -8.16
C THR A 51 4.89 1.69 -6.73
N CYS A 52 3.76 2.12 -6.17
CA CYS A 52 3.29 1.67 -4.86
C CYS A 52 3.12 0.14 -4.82
N GLN A 53 2.49 -0.45 -5.84
CA GLN A 53 2.29 -1.89 -5.92
C GLN A 53 3.62 -2.66 -5.95
N LYS A 54 4.59 -2.22 -6.77
CA LYS A 54 5.92 -2.85 -6.85
C LYS A 54 6.65 -2.81 -5.52
N ILE A 55 6.65 -1.66 -4.85
CA ILE A 55 7.31 -1.52 -3.54
C ILE A 55 6.59 -2.34 -2.48
N ASN A 56 5.26 -2.29 -2.40
CA ASN A 56 4.51 -3.08 -1.43
C ASN A 56 4.74 -4.57 -1.60
N GLN A 57 4.78 -5.06 -2.85
CA GLN A 57 5.09 -6.45 -3.15
C GLN A 57 6.50 -6.83 -2.68
N LEU A 58 7.50 -5.99 -3.00
CA LEU A 58 8.89 -6.21 -2.61
C LEU A 58 9.08 -6.16 -1.08
N MET A 59 8.38 -5.27 -0.37
CA MET A 59 8.41 -5.22 1.09
C MET A 59 7.70 -6.44 1.70
N LEU A 60 6.53 -6.82 1.18
CA LEU A 60 5.81 -8.03 1.60
C LEU A 60 6.64 -9.29 1.35
N GLU A 61 7.41 -9.32 0.27
CA GLU A 61 8.28 -10.45 -0.05
C GLU A 61 9.42 -10.66 0.93
N SER A 62 9.90 -9.57 1.53
CA SER A 62 10.97 -9.58 2.53
C SER A 62 10.52 -10.03 3.93
N LEU A 63 9.22 -10.15 4.17
CA LEU A 63 8.69 -10.68 5.42
C LEU A 63 8.81 -12.20 5.44
N GLU A 64 9.27 -12.75 6.56
CA GLU A 64 9.44 -14.20 6.78
C GLU A 64 8.11 -14.93 7.07
N THR A 65 6.98 -14.24 6.98
CA THR A 65 5.65 -14.76 7.32
C THR A 65 5.01 -15.51 6.14
N GLU A 66 4.09 -16.43 6.47
CA GLU A 66 3.30 -17.13 5.46
C GLU A 66 2.43 -16.14 4.67
N LYS A 67 2.56 -16.16 3.35
CA LYS A 67 1.83 -15.27 2.44
C LYS A 67 0.49 -15.89 2.08
N ILE A 68 -0.60 -15.26 2.50
CA ILE A 68 -1.95 -15.68 2.14
C ILE A 68 -2.35 -14.99 0.84
N GLN A 69 -2.59 -15.76 -0.21
CA GLN A 69 -3.14 -15.23 -1.46
C GLN A 69 -4.68 -15.21 -1.38
N LEU A 70 -5.25 -14.03 -1.61
CA LEU A 70 -6.69 -13.85 -1.71
C LEU A 70 -7.02 -13.52 -3.17
N ALA A 71 -7.76 -14.41 -3.83
CA ALA A 71 -8.27 -14.15 -5.17
C ALA A 71 -9.50 -13.25 -5.09
N CYS A 72 -9.58 -12.25 -5.97
CA CYS A 72 -10.80 -11.50 -6.16
C CYS A 72 -11.83 -12.42 -6.82
N VAL A 73 -12.94 -12.65 -6.13
CA VAL A 73 -14.10 -13.35 -6.69
C VAL A 73 -15.12 -12.26 -7.01
N ASP A 74 -15.34 -11.98 -8.29
CA ASP A 74 -16.27 -10.95 -8.78
C ASP A 74 -17.76 -11.31 -8.56
N VAL A 75 -18.10 -12.02 -7.47
CA VAL A 75 -19.50 -12.26 -7.11
C VAL A 75 -19.97 -11.06 -6.29
N VAL A 76 -20.26 -9.96 -6.99
CA VAL A 76 -21.21 -8.97 -6.49
C VAL A 76 -22.57 -9.57 -6.78
N ASP A 77 -23.32 -9.99 -5.75
CA ASP A 77 -24.73 -10.23 -5.99
C ASP A 77 -25.35 -8.87 -6.38
N GLU A 78 -26.10 -8.83 -7.49
CA GLU A 78 -26.71 -7.60 -7.99
C GLU A 78 -27.83 -7.07 -7.06
N SER A 79 -28.05 -7.66 -5.89
CA SER A 79 -29.14 -7.27 -4.98
C SER A 79 -28.84 -6.04 -4.14
N GLY A 80 -27.62 -5.47 -4.22
CA GLY A 80 -27.27 -4.26 -3.48
C GLY A 80 -27.47 -4.38 -1.97
N SER A 81 -27.53 -5.62 -1.46
CA SER A 81 -27.82 -5.87 -0.07
C SER A 81 -26.56 -5.70 0.75
N THR A 82 -26.60 -4.77 1.70
CA THR A 82 -25.61 -4.65 2.77
C THR A 82 -25.73 -5.86 3.72
N ALA A 83 -25.42 -7.05 3.23
CA ALA A 83 -25.36 -8.24 4.06
C ALA A 83 -24.10 -8.14 4.93
N LYS A 84 -24.32 -8.02 6.24
CA LYS A 84 -23.28 -7.93 7.28
C LYS A 84 -22.25 -9.04 7.06
N PHE A 85 -20.98 -8.66 6.91
CA PHE A 85 -19.87 -9.61 6.83
C PHE A 85 -19.82 -10.44 8.11
N ASP A 86 -20.26 -11.68 8.04
CA ASP A 86 -20.18 -12.62 9.14
C ASP A 86 -18.78 -13.24 9.17
N LYS A 87 -18.03 -13.00 10.25
CA LYS A 87 -16.56 -13.22 10.37
C LYS A 87 -16.11 -14.69 10.27
N ASN A 88 -17.01 -15.65 10.07
CA ASN A 88 -16.77 -17.07 10.38
C ASN A 88 -16.81 -18.06 9.21
N LYS A 89 -16.62 -17.66 7.93
CA LYS A 89 -16.55 -18.67 6.83
C LYS A 89 -15.22 -18.71 6.09
N LYS A 90 -14.31 -19.51 6.66
CA LYS A 90 -13.16 -20.13 5.99
C LYS A 90 -13.65 -21.33 5.16
N LYS A 91 -13.93 -21.15 3.86
CA LYS A 91 -13.74 -22.18 2.80
C LYS A 91 -13.99 -21.56 1.42
N ILE A 92 -12.93 -21.22 0.70
CA ILE A 92 -13.04 -20.85 -0.72
C ILE A 92 -13.10 -22.15 -1.52
N ARG A 93 -14.27 -22.43 -2.13
CA ARG A 93 -14.43 -23.49 -3.13
C ARG A 93 -13.92 -22.94 -4.46
N GLU A 94 -12.99 -23.66 -5.07
CA GLU A 94 -12.55 -23.42 -6.44
C GLU A 94 -13.74 -23.58 -7.38
N THR A 95 -14.02 -22.58 -8.22
CA THR A 95 -14.82 -22.81 -9.42
C THR A 95 -14.28 -21.94 -10.55
N LYS A 96 -13.77 -22.61 -11.58
CA LYS A 96 -13.29 -22.04 -12.85
C LYS A 96 -14.49 -21.44 -13.61
N ARG A 97 -14.40 -20.18 -14.09
CA ARG A 97 -14.67 -19.79 -15.50
C ARG A 97 -14.64 -18.28 -15.79
N SER A 98 -14.04 -18.00 -16.96
CA SER A 98 -14.10 -16.87 -17.89
C SER A 98 -14.04 -15.42 -17.38
N THR A 99 -12.90 -14.83 -17.72
CA THR A 99 -12.46 -13.43 -17.72
C THR A 99 -13.44 -12.43 -18.35
N LYS A 100 -13.79 -11.39 -17.58
CA LYS A 100 -13.92 -10.00 -18.05
C LYS A 100 -13.54 -9.06 -16.90
N GLN A 101 -12.33 -8.52 -16.95
CA GLN A 101 -11.80 -7.63 -15.92
C GLN A 101 -12.40 -6.23 -16.08
N ASN A 102 -13.20 -5.79 -15.11
CA ASN A 102 -13.61 -4.39 -14.99
C ASN A 102 -12.64 -3.70 -14.02
N GLY A 103 -11.93 -2.68 -14.50
CA GLY A 103 -10.75 -2.07 -13.86
C GLY A 103 -10.99 -1.24 -12.59
N TRP A 104 -12.11 -1.43 -11.88
CA TRP A 104 -12.51 -0.52 -10.80
C TRP A 104 -12.32 -1.06 -9.37
N PHE A 105 -12.14 -2.36 -9.18
CA PHE A 105 -12.06 -2.97 -7.83
C PHE A 105 -10.67 -3.40 -7.39
N ARG A 106 -9.60 -2.95 -8.07
CA ARG A 106 -8.33 -3.65 -7.94
C ARG A 106 -7.52 -3.42 -6.68
N ASN A 107 -7.74 -2.39 -5.85
CA ASN A 107 -6.77 -2.10 -4.79
C ASN A 107 -7.36 -1.46 -3.53
N CYS A 108 -7.96 -2.28 -2.66
CA CYS A 108 -8.02 -2.01 -1.23
C CYS A 108 -7.44 -3.21 -0.49
N ILE A 109 -6.12 -3.22 -0.28
CA ILE A 109 -5.52 -4.10 0.73
C ILE A 109 -5.62 -3.33 2.05
N VAL A 110 -6.68 -3.58 2.82
CA VAL A 110 -6.80 -3.12 4.20
C VAL A 110 -6.12 -4.16 5.09
N PHE A 111 -4.92 -3.85 5.56
CA PHE A 111 -4.32 -4.62 6.65
C PHE A 111 -5.01 -4.22 7.95
N SER A 112 -5.95 -5.05 8.42
CA SER A 112 -6.42 -4.99 9.79
C SER A 112 -5.44 -5.80 10.65
N SER A 113 -4.48 -5.10 11.26
CA SER A 113 -3.73 -5.65 12.39
C SER A 113 -4.69 -5.69 13.58
N ARG A 114 -5.14 -6.88 13.99
CA ARG A 114 -5.83 -7.07 15.27
C ARG A 114 -4.78 -7.00 16.38
N LEU A 115 -4.91 -6.00 17.25
CA LEU A 115 -4.52 -6.09 18.65
C LEU A 115 -5.43 -7.07 19.38
#